data_AF-A0A2V9C6H5-F1
#
_entry.id   AF-A0A2V9C6H5-F1
#
_cell.length_a   1.000
_cell.length_b   1.000
_cell.length_c   1.000
_cell.angle_alpha   90.00
_cell.angle_beta   90.00
_cell.angle_gamma   90.00
#
_symmetry.space_group_name_H-M   'P 1'
#
loop_
_entity.id
_entity.type
_entity.pdbx_description
1 polymer ?
#
loop_
_entity_poly.entity_id
_entity_poly.type
_entity_poly.pdbx_seq_one_letter_code
_entity_poly.pdbx_strand_id
1 'polypeptide(L)'
;MWFLPALELFIAEEQSHSGILGRFLDREGIPRLTSHWVDRIFRRLRKLAGLEVCAMVLVTAEVLAMPFYRALRDATRSHLLRSICARILRDEAAHLNYQAFTLGLVRRPLGNKARAIRRLCHSVLFQCTALLLWEQHRRVFRAAGWDFRRFWNDARRGFALLQLRIRQVSRDPGGDDPSQ
;
A
#
# COMPACT_ATOMS: atom_id res chain seq x y z
N MET A 1 -10.53 12.97 16.23
CA MET A 1 -11.83 12.33 15.93
C MET A 1 -12.00 11.97 14.45
N TRP A 2 -11.27 12.59 13.52
CA TRP A 2 -11.38 12.41 12.06
C TRP A 2 -10.79 11.12 11.46
N PHE A 3 -9.97 10.36 12.20
CA PHE A 3 -9.28 9.18 11.66
C PHE A 3 -10.19 7.95 11.50
N LEU A 4 -11.22 7.81 12.35
CA LEU A 4 -12.11 6.65 12.32
C LEU A 4 -13.01 6.64 11.07
N PRO A 5 -13.69 7.74 10.69
CA PRO A 5 -14.48 7.77 9.46
C PRO A 5 -13.64 7.55 8.20
N ALA A 6 -12.44 8.13 8.14
CA ALA A 6 -11.52 7.93 7.01
C ALA A 6 -11.04 6.47 6.91
N LEU A 7 -10.78 5.82 8.05
CA LEU A 7 -10.41 4.40 8.09
C LEU A 7 -11.58 3.51 7.66
N GLU A 8 -12.82 3.84 8.04
CA GLU A 8 -14.01 3.09 7.61
C GLU A 8 -14.24 3.20 6.10
N LEU A 9 -14.11 4.40 5.54
CA LEU A 9 -14.17 4.62 4.09
C LEU A 9 -13.06 3.84 3.36
N PHE A 10 -11.83 3.87 3.88
CA PHE A 10 -10.72 3.08 3.35
C PHE A 10 -11.04 1.58 3.37
N ILE A 11 -11.52 1.04 4.50
CA ILE A 11 -11.89 -0.39 4.60
C ILE A 11 -12.99 -0.74 3.59
N ALA A 12 -14.00 0.12 3.42
CA ALA A 12 -15.06 -0.10 2.45
C ALA A 12 -14.53 -0.13 1.00
N GLU A 13 -13.55 0.73 0.68
CA GLU A 13 -12.90 0.76 -0.62
C GLU A 13 -12.06 -0.50 -0.89
N GLU A 14 -11.26 -0.94 0.09
CA GLU A 14 -10.49 -2.19 0.01
C GLU A 14 -11.39 -3.43 -0.13
N GLN A 15 -12.54 -3.43 0.55
CA GLN A 15 -13.56 -4.46 0.38
C GLN A 15 -14.19 -4.43 -1.01
N SER A 16 -14.37 -3.24 -1.59
CA SER A 16 -14.84 -3.08 -2.98
C SER A 16 -13.83 -3.65 -3.98
N HIS A 17 -12.54 -3.36 -3.84
CA HIS A 17 -11.46 -3.95 -4.67
C HIS A 17 -11.47 -5.47 -4.59
N SER A 18 -11.48 -6.01 -3.36
CA SER A 18 -11.55 -7.44 -3.11
C SER A 18 -12.81 -8.08 -3.71
N GLY A 19 -13.95 -7.39 -3.62
CA GLY A 19 -15.22 -7.82 -4.20
C GLY A 19 -15.23 -7.82 -5.73
N ILE A 20 -14.64 -6.81 -6.36
CA ILE A 20 -14.49 -6.73 -7.83
C ILE A 20 -13.58 -7.86 -8.33
N LEU A 21 -12.43 -8.07 -7.70
CA LEU A 21 -11.52 -9.17 -8.03
C LEU A 21 -12.19 -10.52 -7.79
N GLY A 22 -12.91 -10.68 -6.69
CA GLY A 22 -13.66 -11.91 -6.38
C GLY A 22 -14.70 -12.24 -7.47
N ARG A 23 -15.49 -11.26 -7.91
CA ARG A 23 -16.46 -11.46 -9.00
C ARG A 23 -15.79 -11.81 -10.33
N PHE A 24 -14.61 -11.24 -10.59
CA PHE A 24 -13.79 -11.63 -11.75
C PHE A 24 -13.36 -13.10 -11.65
N LEU A 25 -12.82 -13.52 -10.49
CA LEU A 25 -12.39 -14.90 -10.28
C LEU A 25 -13.55 -15.91 -10.43
N ASP A 26 -14.73 -15.61 -9.87
CA ASP A 26 -15.91 -16.47 -10.02
C ASP A 26 -16.31 -16.64 -11.47
N ARG A 27 -16.30 -15.55 -12.24
CA ARG A 27 -16.65 -15.56 -13.66
C ARG A 27 -15.70 -16.43 -14.49
N GLU A 28 -14.43 -16.44 -14.12
CA GLU A 28 -13.39 -17.25 -14.77
C GLU A 28 -13.27 -18.66 -14.18
N GLY A 29 -14.10 -19.02 -13.18
CA GLY A 29 -14.06 -20.31 -12.50
C GLY A 29 -12.80 -20.54 -11.66
N ILE A 30 -12.09 -19.47 -11.25
CA ILE A 30 -10.85 -19.54 -10.48
C ILE A 30 -11.19 -19.52 -8.98
N PRO A 31 -10.68 -20.47 -8.17
CA PRO A 31 -10.90 -20.46 -6.73
C PRO A 31 -10.39 -19.18 -6.07
N ARG A 32 -11.22 -18.58 -5.20
CA ARG A 32 -10.84 -17.43 -4.38
C ARG A 32 -9.96 -17.87 -3.21
N LEU A 33 -8.91 -17.11 -2.90
CA LEU A 33 -8.25 -17.22 -1.61
C LEU A 33 -9.09 -16.49 -0.55
N THR A 34 -9.47 -17.19 0.52
CA THR A 34 -10.27 -16.60 1.60
C THR A 34 -9.37 -15.79 2.54
N SER A 35 -9.57 -14.47 2.57
CA SER A 35 -8.73 -13.54 3.33
C SER A 35 -9.37 -13.13 4.66
N HIS A 36 -9.46 -14.06 5.62
CA HIS A 36 -9.85 -13.71 7.00
C HIS A 36 -8.66 -13.34 7.89
N TRP A 37 -7.44 -13.49 7.38
CA TRP A 37 -6.21 -13.36 8.17
C TRP A 37 -5.70 -11.92 8.25
N VAL A 38 -5.88 -11.13 7.19
CA VAL A 38 -5.49 -9.72 7.11
C VAL A 38 -6.19 -8.89 8.19
N ASP A 39 -7.50 -9.04 8.33
CA ASP A 39 -8.28 -8.40 9.41
C ASP A 39 -7.80 -8.76 10.82
N ARG A 40 -7.39 -10.01 11.03
CA ARG A 40 -6.86 -10.47 12.32
C ARG A 40 -5.51 -9.83 12.61
N ILE A 41 -4.65 -9.68 11.60
CA ILE A 41 -3.36 -9.00 11.72
C ILE A 41 -3.60 -7.52 12.05
N PHE A 42 -4.49 -6.83 11.34
CA PHE A 42 -4.80 -5.42 11.62
C PHE A 42 -5.33 -5.21 13.03
N ARG A 43 -6.27 -6.05 13.48
CA ARG A 43 -6.79 -5.98 14.86
C ARG A 43 -5.69 -6.20 15.90
N ARG A 44 -4.75 -7.11 15.66
CA ARG A 44 -3.62 -7.37 16.55
C ARG A 44 -2.59 -6.23 16.55
N LEU A 45 -2.20 -5.73 15.39
CA LEU A 45 -1.26 -4.62 15.25
C LEU A 45 -1.78 -3.35 15.92
N ARG A 46 -3.08 -3.04 15.76
CA ARG A 46 -3.70 -1.90 16.43
C ARG A 46 -3.62 -2.01 17.96
N LYS A 47 -3.85 -3.22 18.51
CA LYS A 47 -3.81 -3.47 19.96
C LYS A 47 -2.38 -3.43 20.53
N LEU A 48 -1.41 -3.95 19.79
CA LEU A 48 -0.04 -4.14 20.29
C LEU A 48 0.90 -2.97 20.00
N ALA A 49 0.69 -2.27 18.88
CA ALA A 49 1.68 -1.35 18.33
C ALA A 49 1.11 0.04 17.97
N GLY A 50 -0.19 0.26 18.21
CA GLY A 50 -0.87 1.53 18.03
C GLY A 50 -1.15 1.90 16.57
N LEU A 51 -1.69 3.10 16.37
CA LEU A 51 -2.18 3.60 15.09
C LEU A 51 -1.06 3.78 14.05
N GLU A 52 0.11 4.24 14.50
CA GLU A 52 1.25 4.53 13.64
C GLU A 52 1.80 3.26 12.97
N VAL A 53 1.91 2.15 13.71
CA VAL A 53 2.38 0.87 13.15
C VAL A 53 1.33 0.27 12.21
N CYS A 54 0.05 0.39 12.55
CA CYS A 54 -1.04 0.02 11.65
C CYS A 54 -0.93 0.77 10.32
N ALA A 55 -0.73 2.09 10.36
CA ALA A 55 -0.53 2.91 9.17
C ALA A 55 0.75 2.52 8.40
N MET A 56 1.87 2.24 9.08
CA MET A 56 3.10 1.78 8.39
C MET A 56 2.90 0.50 7.61
N VAL A 57 2.13 -0.46 8.14
CA VAL A 57 1.83 -1.72 7.46
C VAL A 57 0.92 -1.49 6.26
N LEU A 58 -0.13 -0.67 6.40
CA LEU A 58 -1.02 -0.30 5.29
C LEU A 58 -0.25 0.34 4.14
N VAL A 59 0.47 1.43 4.44
CA VAL A 59 1.30 2.14 3.48
C VAL A 59 2.29 1.21 2.76
N THR A 60 2.87 0.24 3.50
CA THR A 60 3.79 -0.73 2.90
C THR A 60 3.08 -1.65 1.91
N ALA A 61 1.86 -2.09 2.22
CA ALA A 61 1.04 -2.89 1.32
C ALA A 61 0.68 -2.10 0.05
N GLU A 62 0.23 -0.85 0.17
CA GLU A 62 -0.14 0.01 -0.97
C GLU A 62 1.06 0.31 -1.89
N VAL A 63 2.23 0.64 -1.33
CA VAL A 63 3.46 0.84 -2.12
C VAL A 63 3.80 -0.42 -2.93
N LEU A 64 3.58 -1.60 -2.37
CA LEU A 64 3.88 -2.88 -3.02
C LEU A 64 2.76 -3.37 -3.94
N ALA A 65 1.52 -2.92 -3.72
CA ALA A 65 0.40 -3.15 -4.63
C ALA A 65 0.64 -2.50 -5.99
N MET A 66 1.28 -1.32 -6.02
CA MET A 66 1.59 -0.59 -7.26
C MET A 66 2.38 -1.41 -8.30
N PRO A 67 3.59 -1.93 -8.02
CA PRO A 67 4.31 -2.77 -8.97
C PRO A 67 3.57 -4.09 -9.25
N PHE A 68 2.87 -4.67 -8.27
CA PHE A 68 2.13 -5.91 -8.46
C PHE A 68 0.98 -5.74 -9.47
N TYR A 69 0.10 -4.76 -9.29
CA TYR A 69 -1.03 -4.54 -10.20
C TYR A 69 -0.59 -4.00 -11.57
N ARG A 70 0.53 -3.27 -11.66
CA ARG A 70 1.14 -2.96 -12.97
C ARG A 70 1.56 -4.24 -13.69
N ALA A 71 2.28 -5.12 -13.02
CA ALA A 71 2.70 -6.38 -13.60
C ALA A 71 1.50 -7.28 -13.97
N LEU A 72 0.50 -7.39 -13.10
CA LEU A 72 -0.71 -8.17 -13.38
C LEU A 72 -1.48 -7.63 -14.60
N ARG A 73 -1.64 -6.31 -14.69
CA ARG A 73 -2.25 -5.64 -15.84
C ARG A 73 -1.49 -5.92 -17.13
N ASP A 74 -0.16 -5.88 -17.08
CA ASP A 74 0.68 -6.06 -18.27
C ASP A 74 0.79 -7.55 -18.68
N ALA A 75 0.66 -8.48 -17.73
CA ALA A 75 0.70 -9.92 -17.97
C ALA A 75 -0.62 -10.50 -18.50
N THR A 76 -1.76 -9.89 -18.17
CA THR A 76 -3.08 -10.45 -18.51
C THR A 76 -3.56 -10.05 -19.91
N ARG A 77 -4.22 -10.99 -20.60
CA ARG A 77 -4.91 -10.75 -21.87
C ARG A 77 -6.37 -10.31 -21.69
N SER A 78 -6.91 -10.41 -20.47
CA SER A 78 -8.30 -10.01 -20.20
C SER A 78 -8.44 -8.49 -20.11
N HIS A 79 -9.22 -7.90 -21.03
CA HIS A 79 -9.53 -6.47 -21.01
C HIS A 79 -10.23 -6.05 -19.71
N LEU A 80 -11.10 -6.92 -19.16
CA LEU A 80 -11.76 -6.67 -17.88
C LEU A 80 -10.74 -6.60 -16.74
N LEU A 81 -9.83 -7.57 -16.65
CA LEU A 81 -8.82 -7.58 -15.59
C LEU A 81 -7.86 -6.39 -15.70
N ARG A 82 -7.52 -5.97 -16.93
CA ARG A 82 -6.73 -4.75 -17.16
C ARG A 82 -7.41 -3.51 -16.62
N SER A 83 -8.71 -3.36 -16.87
CA SER A 83 -9.52 -2.25 -16.37
C SER A 83 -9.64 -2.25 -14.85
N ILE A 84 -9.80 -3.44 -14.25
CA ILE A 84 -9.81 -3.60 -12.78
C ILE A 84 -8.47 -3.15 -12.20
N CYS A 85 -7.34 -3.64 -12.73
CA CYS A 85 -6.01 -3.24 -12.27
C CYS A 85 -5.78 -1.73 -12.45
N ALA A 86 -6.23 -1.15 -13.56
CA ALA A 86 -6.08 0.29 -13.81
C ALA A 86 -6.89 1.15 -12.82
N ARG A 87 -8.07 0.68 -12.39
CA ARG A 87 -8.84 1.32 -11.33
C ARG A 87 -8.12 1.23 -9.99
N ILE A 88 -7.75 0.02 -9.57
CA ILE A 88 -7.03 -0.20 -8.30
C ILE A 88 -5.76 0.67 -8.25
N LEU A 89 -4.96 0.70 -9.32
CA LEU A 89 -3.76 1.53 -9.38
C LEU A 89 -4.01 3.04 -9.18
N ARG A 90 -5.17 3.56 -9.56
CA ARG A 90 -5.54 4.97 -9.31
C ARG A 90 -5.92 5.18 -7.85
N ASP A 91 -6.71 4.26 -7.31
CA ASP A 91 -7.19 4.31 -5.93
C ASP A 91 -6.00 4.22 -4.96
N GLU A 92 -5.08 3.26 -5.18
CA GLU A 92 -3.84 3.07 -4.42
C GLU A 92 -2.91 4.30 -4.48
N ALA A 93 -2.83 4.97 -5.63
CA ALA A 93 -2.05 6.20 -5.75
C ALA A 93 -2.66 7.35 -4.93
N ALA A 94 -3.99 7.43 -4.86
CA ALA A 94 -4.69 8.40 -4.03
C ALA A 94 -4.53 8.08 -2.54
N HIS A 95 -4.61 6.80 -2.15
CA HIS A 95 -4.35 6.36 -0.79
C HIS A 95 -2.95 6.73 -0.31
N LEU A 96 -1.93 6.46 -1.12
CA LEU A 96 -0.55 6.82 -0.79
C LEU A 96 -0.38 8.33 -0.56
N ASN A 97 -1.08 9.18 -1.32
CA ASN A 97 -1.08 10.63 -1.10
C ASN A 97 -1.72 10.98 0.24
N TYR A 98 -2.92 10.46 0.49
CA TYR A 98 -3.68 10.71 1.72
C TYR A 98 -2.93 10.22 2.97
N GLN A 99 -2.33 9.03 2.90
CA GLN A 99 -1.58 8.45 4.00
C GLN A 99 -0.25 9.18 4.24
N ALA A 100 0.44 9.62 3.19
CA ALA A 100 1.63 10.46 3.33
C ALA A 100 1.31 11.77 4.06
N PHE A 101 0.22 12.42 3.68
CA PHE A 101 -0.27 13.64 4.31
C PHE A 101 -0.67 13.39 5.78
N THR A 102 -1.51 12.40 6.03
CA THR A 102 -1.99 12.04 7.38
C THR A 102 -0.83 11.68 8.30
N LEU A 103 0.13 10.87 7.85
CA LEU A 103 1.32 10.55 8.64
C LEU A 103 2.21 11.77 8.84
N GLY A 104 2.27 12.68 7.87
CA GLY A 104 3.00 13.94 7.99
C GLY A 104 2.49 14.81 9.15
N LEU A 105 1.16 14.90 9.29
CA LEU A 105 0.48 15.69 10.32
C LEU A 105 0.42 15.01 11.69
N VAL A 106 0.17 13.70 11.74
CA VAL A 106 -0.13 12.98 12.99
C VAL A 106 1.14 12.47 13.69
N ARG A 107 2.27 12.36 12.98
CA ARG A 107 3.52 11.85 13.57
C ARG A 107 4.00 12.78 14.67
N ARG A 108 4.02 12.28 15.90
CA ARG A 108 4.60 12.98 17.03
C ARG A 108 6.07 13.31 16.78
N PRO A 109 6.56 14.48 17.22
CA PRO A 109 7.98 14.78 17.22
C PRO A 109 8.68 13.80 18.17
N LEU A 110 9.42 12.86 17.59
CA LEU A 110 10.27 11.91 18.32
C LEU A 110 11.69 12.45 18.36
N GLY A 111 12.48 12.13 19.40
CA GLY A 111 13.92 12.42 19.42
C GLY A 111 14.69 11.74 18.28
N ASN A 112 15.91 12.22 17.98
CA ASN A 112 16.70 11.75 16.82
C ASN A 112 16.87 10.23 16.78
N LYS A 113 17.14 9.60 17.94
CA LYS A 113 17.30 8.13 18.07
C LYS A 113 16.00 7.38 17.78
N ALA A 114 14.88 7.81 18.36
CA ALA A 114 13.57 7.19 18.10
C ALA A 114 13.12 7.35 16.64
N ARG A 115 13.41 8.49 16.00
CA ARG A 115 13.18 8.68 14.55
C ARG A 115 14.05 7.76 13.69
N ALA A 116 15.26 7.44 14.12
CA ALA A 116 16.14 6.51 13.41
C ALA A 116 15.63 5.08 13.53
N ILE A 117 15.29 4.63 14.75
CA ILE A 117 14.72 3.30 15.00
C ILE A 117 13.43 3.10 14.18
N ARG A 118 12.53 4.08 14.21
CA ARG A 118 11.30 4.04 13.41
C ARG A 118 11.57 3.84 11.92
N ARG A 119 12.52 4.61 11.36
CA ARG A 119 12.90 4.50 9.95
C ARG A 119 13.49 3.13 9.64
N LEU A 120 14.32 2.60 10.53
CA LEU A 120 14.88 1.27 10.40
C LEU A 120 13.78 0.20 10.40
N CYS A 121 12.87 0.21 11.36
CA CYS A 121 11.76 -0.73 11.43
C CYS A 121 10.89 -0.70 10.16
N HIS A 122 10.54 0.48 9.67
CA HIS A 122 9.75 0.61 8.43
C HIS A 122 10.52 0.10 7.21
N SER A 123 11.82 0.37 7.13
CA SER A 123 12.69 -0.12 6.05
C SER A 123 12.86 -1.64 6.09
N VAL A 124 12.98 -2.24 7.27
CA VAL A 124 13.07 -3.70 7.43
C VAL A 124 11.75 -4.35 7.01
N LEU A 125 10.63 -3.86 7.54
CA LEU A 125 9.29 -4.32 7.17
C LEU A 125 9.11 -4.30 5.65
N PHE A 126 9.36 -3.15 5.01
CA PHE A 126 9.24 -2.99 3.56
C PHE A 126 10.09 -4.02 2.79
N GLN A 127 11.36 -4.20 3.16
CA GLN A 127 12.25 -5.14 2.48
C GLN A 127 11.78 -6.58 2.63
N CYS A 128 11.39 -7.00 3.84
CA CYS A 128 10.87 -8.33 4.09
C CYS A 128 9.59 -8.60 3.28
N THR A 129 8.64 -7.67 3.29
CA THR A 129 7.38 -7.81 2.55
C THR A 129 7.61 -7.80 1.04
N ALA A 130 8.52 -6.96 0.54
CA ALA A 130 8.86 -6.91 -0.89
C ALA A 130 9.50 -8.23 -1.38
N LEU A 131 10.40 -8.81 -0.60
CA LEU A 131 11.01 -10.12 -0.90
C LEU A 131 9.95 -11.23 -0.91
N LEU A 132 9.07 -11.25 0.10
CA LEU A 132 7.99 -12.22 0.17
C LEU A 132 7.03 -12.10 -1.03
N LEU A 133 6.64 -10.88 -1.39
CA LEU A 133 5.77 -10.61 -2.54
C LEU A 133 6.41 -11.10 -3.84
N TRP A 134 7.72 -10.86 -4.02
CA TRP A 134 8.44 -11.38 -5.16
C TRP A 134 8.39 -12.91 -5.21
N GLU A 135 8.77 -13.60 -4.14
CA GLU A 135 8.81 -15.07 -4.15
C GLU A 135 7.42 -15.67 -4.43
N GLN A 136 6.37 -15.10 -3.85
CA GLN A 136 5.01 -15.57 -4.02
C GLN A 136 4.45 -15.29 -5.44
N HIS A 137 4.80 -14.13 -6.03
CA HIS A 137 4.19 -13.66 -7.28
C HIS A 137 5.17 -13.55 -8.46
N ARG A 138 6.37 -14.13 -8.36
CA ARG A 138 7.39 -14.12 -9.43
C ARG A 138 6.86 -14.57 -10.79
N ARG A 139 5.89 -15.50 -10.82
CA ARG A 139 5.25 -15.97 -12.07
C ARG A 139 4.50 -14.84 -12.78
N VAL A 140 3.78 -14.00 -12.04
CA VAL A 140 3.06 -12.84 -12.58
C VAL A 140 4.05 -11.81 -13.11
N PHE A 141 5.09 -11.49 -12.33
CA PHE A 141 6.13 -10.56 -12.77
C PHE A 141 6.85 -11.05 -14.04
N ARG A 142 7.22 -12.32 -14.09
CA ARG A 142 7.87 -12.90 -15.28
C ARG A 142 6.95 -12.91 -16.50
N ALA A 143 5.65 -13.19 -16.32
CA ALA A 143 4.67 -13.10 -17.41
C ALA A 143 4.51 -11.67 -17.95
N ALA A 144 4.73 -10.65 -17.11
CA ALA A 144 4.78 -9.25 -17.52
C ALA A 144 6.13 -8.83 -18.15
N GLY A 145 7.12 -9.73 -18.23
CA GLY A 145 8.48 -9.42 -18.68
C GLY A 145 9.33 -8.68 -17.64
N TRP A 146 9.00 -8.77 -16.35
CA TRP A 146 9.76 -8.12 -15.27
C TRP A 146 10.77 -9.08 -14.66
N ASP A 147 11.96 -8.57 -14.36
CA ASP A 147 12.95 -9.24 -13.52
C ASP A 147 12.93 -8.68 -12.08
N PHE A 148 13.69 -9.32 -11.19
CA PHE A 148 13.74 -8.91 -9.79
C PHE A 148 14.28 -7.49 -9.65
N ARG A 149 15.26 -7.10 -10.47
CA ARG A 149 15.87 -5.77 -10.42
C ARG A 149 14.86 -4.68 -10.75
N ARG A 150 14.05 -4.87 -11.80
CA ARG A 150 12.98 -3.94 -12.17
C ARG A 150 11.94 -3.82 -11.05
N PHE A 151 11.43 -4.96 -10.54
CA PHE A 151 10.48 -4.97 -9.43
C PHE A 151 11.02 -4.22 -8.22
N TRP A 152 12.24 -4.56 -7.80
CA TRP A 152 12.89 -4.01 -6.62
C TRP A 152 13.16 -2.51 -6.74
N ASN A 153 13.59 -2.06 -7.93
CA ASN A 153 13.80 -0.65 -8.21
C ASN A 153 12.48 0.14 -8.19
N ASP A 154 11.41 -0.39 -8.79
CA ASP A 154 10.10 0.28 -8.81
C ASP A 154 9.52 0.38 -7.39
N ALA A 155 9.56 -0.73 -6.64
CA ALA A 155 9.11 -0.76 -5.25
C ALA A 155 9.90 0.21 -4.36
N ARG A 156 11.24 0.22 -4.47
CA ARG A 156 12.09 1.15 -3.70
C ARG A 156 11.85 2.61 -4.08
N ARG A 157 11.61 2.92 -5.35
CA ARG A 157 11.25 4.28 -5.79
C ARG A 157 9.94 4.73 -5.16
N GLY A 158 8.91 3.88 -5.20
CA GLY A 158 7.63 4.15 -4.54
C GLY A 158 7.79 4.41 -3.04
N PHE A 159 8.56 3.56 -2.36
CA PHE A 159 8.86 3.72 -0.93
C PHE A 159 9.64 5.01 -0.65
N ALA A 160 10.63 5.35 -1.46
CA ALA A 160 11.41 6.58 -1.31
C ALA A 160 10.55 7.84 -1.50
N LEU A 161 9.69 7.87 -2.53
CA LEU A 161 8.78 8.99 -2.79
C LEU A 161 7.81 9.23 -1.62
N LEU A 162 7.24 8.16 -1.08
CA LEU A 162 6.42 8.22 0.12
C LEU A 162 7.20 8.83 1.31
N GLN A 163 8.42 8.35 1.58
CA GLN A 163 9.23 8.87 2.69
C GLN A 163 9.58 10.35 2.51
N LEU A 164 9.80 10.80 1.27
CA LEU A 164 10.03 12.20 0.94
C LEU A 164 8.78 13.05 1.22
N ARG A 165 7.62 12.61 0.74
CA ARG A 165 6.34 13.32 0.96
C ARG A 165 5.99 13.45 2.44
N ILE A 166 6.12 12.36 3.21
CA ILE A 166 5.89 12.42 4.66
C ILE A 166 6.82 13.46 5.31
N ARG A 167 8.09 13.54 4.89
CA ARG A 167 9.04 14.53 5.42
C ARG A 167 8.69 15.96 5.01
N GLN A 168 8.20 16.18 3.79
CA GLN A 168 7.78 17.49 3.31
C GLN A 168 6.59 17.99 4.14
N VAL A 169 5.53 17.19 4.28
CA VAL A 169 4.34 17.56 5.06
C VAL A 169 4.67 17.77 6.54
N SER A 170 5.56 16.96 7.12
CA SER A 170 6.00 17.18 8.51
C SER A 170 6.85 18.45 8.71
N ARG A 171 7.42 19.03 7.64
CA ARG A 171 8.20 20.28 7.70
C ARG A 171 7.35 21.52 7.45
N ASP A 172 6.28 21.38 6.67
CA ASP A 172 5.39 22.47 6.30
C ASP A 172 3.91 22.04 6.37
N PRO A 173 3.32 22.03 7.57
CA PRO A 173 1.95 21.56 7.78
C PRO A 173 0.87 22.50 7.23
N GLY A 174 1.22 23.65 6.63
CA GLY A 174 0.28 24.69 6.19
C GLY A 174 0.37 25.09 4.71
N GLY A 175 1.11 24.35 3.88
CA GLY A 175 1.50 24.79 2.53
C GLY A 175 0.54 24.53 1.35
N ASP A 176 -0.64 23.94 1.54
CA ASP A 176 -1.61 23.75 0.45
C ASP A 176 -3.04 23.91 0.97
N ASP A 177 -3.51 25.16 1.00
CA ASP A 177 -4.92 25.50 0.80
C ASP A 177 -5.03 26.14 -0.60
N PRO A 178 -5.48 25.40 -1.65
CA PRO A 178 -5.70 25.98 -2.97
C PRO A 178 -7.04 26.75 -3.06
N SER A 179 -7.59 27.22 -1.94
CA SER A 179 -8.85 27.99 -1.86
C SER A 179 -8.64 29.43 -1.34
N GLN A 180 -7.69 30.16 -1.93
CA GLN A 180 -7.75 31.64 -1.99
C GLN A 180 -7.52 32.12 -3.42
#